data_AF-A0A0R2AX45-F1
#
_entry.id   AF-A0A0R2AX45-F1
#
_cell.length_a   1.000
_cell.length_b   1.000
_cell.length_c   1.000
_cell.angle_alpha   90.00
_cell.angle_beta   90.00
_cell.angle_gamma   90.00
#
_symmetry.space_group_name_H-M   'P 1'
#
loop_
_entity.id
_entity.type
_entity.pdbx_description
1 polymer ?
#
loop_
_entity_poly.entity_id
_entity_poly.type
_entity_poly.pdbx_seq_one_letter_code
_entity_poly.pdbx_strand_id
1 'polypeptide(L)'
;MWLKQTTKLLLAVSADQPVSSELPSWWQARYHQRPAGVRHRLIKRGYLTIDQHQILRVTAKGQAVLASVPDITWAHRYYFPGIIDLMRFRRAYQPGQPYETVMQLLAHGLAENQSDLTISMLLYRLQLRVNLETAHFAAAATTLMRLFYFALGGDTDELATSFTYRHSQYKLTRFDRQSLQHVLEGLDWRLSDFEWAFSAWLTDKANFRAPFTRFEMMRIVMYELSENQAALTALYAEAGQRYHAQLRQQALTKSITI
;
A
#
# COMPACT_ATOMS: atom_id res chain seq x y z
N MET A 1 -12.16 -14.13 -26.70
CA MET A 1 -12.79 -15.31 -26.03
C MET A 1 -11.83 -16.02 -25.06
N TRP A 2 -10.54 -16.08 -25.39
CA TRP A 2 -9.46 -16.72 -24.62
C TRP A 2 -9.26 -16.13 -23.20
N LEU A 3 -9.17 -14.80 -23.05
CA LEU A 3 -9.07 -14.13 -21.74
C LEU A 3 -10.19 -14.49 -20.75
N LYS A 4 -11.45 -14.70 -21.19
CA LYS A 4 -12.56 -15.06 -20.26
C LYS A 4 -12.35 -16.42 -19.57
N GLN A 5 -11.55 -17.32 -20.14
CA GLN A 5 -11.25 -18.63 -19.55
C GLN A 5 -10.00 -18.57 -18.69
N THR A 6 -8.99 -17.84 -19.16
CA THR A 6 -7.72 -17.62 -18.49
C THR A 6 -7.87 -16.79 -17.21
N THR A 7 -8.67 -15.73 -17.23
CA THR A 7 -9.06 -14.98 -16.03
C THR A 7 -9.68 -15.91 -15.01
N LYS A 8 -10.67 -16.74 -15.41
CA LYS A 8 -11.36 -17.71 -14.54
C LYS A 8 -10.44 -18.74 -13.92
N LEU A 9 -9.44 -19.19 -14.68
CA LEU A 9 -8.42 -20.10 -14.19
C LEU A 9 -7.49 -19.42 -13.19
N LEU A 10 -7.00 -18.21 -13.49
CA LEU A 10 -6.24 -17.39 -12.56
C LEU A 10 -6.99 -17.15 -11.25
N LEU A 11 -8.31 -16.91 -11.33
CA LEU A 11 -9.13 -16.78 -10.14
C LEU A 11 -8.91 -18.00 -9.22
N ALA A 12 -8.97 -19.22 -9.78
CA ALA A 12 -9.04 -20.50 -9.03
C ALA A 12 -7.74 -20.99 -8.43
N VAL A 13 -6.63 -20.41 -8.86
CA VAL A 13 -5.29 -20.87 -8.51
C VAL A 13 -4.54 -19.81 -7.71
N SER A 14 -5.04 -18.57 -7.69
CA SER A 14 -4.35 -17.43 -7.10
C SER A 14 -4.24 -17.38 -5.58
N ALA A 15 -4.47 -18.49 -4.90
CA ALA A 15 -3.85 -18.73 -3.61
C ALA A 15 -2.76 -19.76 -3.86
N ASP A 16 -1.51 -19.45 -3.53
CA ASP A 16 -0.43 -20.44 -3.33
C ASP A 16 -0.74 -21.40 -2.16
N GLN A 17 -2.01 -21.62 -1.87
CA GLN A 17 -2.57 -22.50 -0.87
C GLN A 17 -3.46 -23.52 -1.57
N PRO A 18 -3.47 -24.78 -1.11
CA PRO A 18 -4.46 -25.75 -1.53
C PRO A 18 -5.85 -25.16 -1.31
N VAL A 19 -6.50 -24.77 -2.41
CA VAL A 19 -7.86 -24.25 -2.35
C VAL A 19 -8.72 -25.42 -1.94
N SER A 20 -9.35 -25.32 -0.77
CA SER A 20 -10.33 -26.31 -0.34
C SER A 20 -11.39 -26.48 -1.43
N SER A 21 -12.16 -27.56 -1.37
CA SER A 21 -13.24 -27.79 -2.33
C SER A 21 -14.24 -26.63 -2.40
N GLU A 22 -14.27 -25.76 -1.39
CA GLU A 22 -15.07 -24.53 -1.32
C GLU A 22 -14.21 -23.29 -1.59
N LEU A 23 -14.59 -22.53 -2.62
CA LEU A 23 -13.93 -21.27 -2.93
C LEU A 23 -14.27 -20.22 -1.85
N PRO A 24 -13.30 -19.43 -1.36
CA PRO A 24 -13.53 -18.48 -0.25
C PRO A 24 -14.61 -17.44 -0.54
N SER A 25 -15.29 -16.95 0.50
CA SER A 25 -16.36 -15.94 0.39
C SER A 25 -15.91 -14.63 -0.28
N TRP A 26 -14.66 -14.22 -0.10
CA TRP A 26 -14.07 -13.05 -0.75
C TRP A 26 -14.02 -13.18 -2.29
N TRP A 27 -14.13 -14.38 -2.84
CA TRP A 27 -14.08 -14.63 -4.27
C TRP A 27 -15.17 -13.90 -5.06
N GLN A 28 -16.40 -13.94 -4.57
CA GLN A 28 -17.52 -13.31 -5.27
C GLN A 28 -17.38 -11.79 -5.28
N ALA A 29 -16.91 -11.22 -4.17
CA ALA A 29 -16.59 -9.81 -4.06
C ALA A 29 -15.43 -9.42 -4.99
N ARG A 30 -14.43 -10.29 -5.13
CA ARG A 30 -13.22 -10.04 -5.92
C ARG A 30 -13.45 -10.11 -7.43
N TYR A 31 -14.34 -11.00 -7.87
CA TYR A 31 -14.42 -11.37 -9.28
C TYR A 31 -15.82 -11.29 -9.88
N HIS A 32 -16.82 -10.86 -9.10
CA HIS A 32 -18.23 -10.71 -9.51
C HIS A 32 -18.78 -11.94 -10.24
N GLN A 33 -18.33 -13.14 -9.85
CA GLN A 33 -18.71 -14.41 -10.48
C GLN A 33 -19.10 -15.44 -9.44
N ARG A 34 -20.14 -16.23 -9.75
CA ARG A 34 -20.57 -17.37 -8.92
C ARG A 34 -19.49 -18.47 -8.95
N PRO A 35 -18.86 -18.81 -7.79
CA PRO A 35 -17.70 -19.69 -7.75
C PRO A 35 -17.98 -21.11 -8.29
N ALA A 36 -19.11 -21.71 -7.90
CA ALA A 36 -19.47 -23.10 -8.26
C ALA A 36 -19.57 -23.32 -9.78
N GLY A 37 -20.25 -22.43 -10.50
CA GLY A 37 -20.41 -22.52 -11.96
C GLY A 37 -19.12 -22.24 -12.73
N VAL A 38 -18.15 -21.55 -12.13
CA VAL A 38 -16.82 -21.36 -12.73
C VAL A 38 -15.98 -22.63 -12.51
N ARG A 39 -15.93 -23.16 -11.30
CA ARG A 39 -15.23 -24.41 -10.94
C ARG A 39 -15.62 -25.57 -11.84
N HIS A 40 -16.92 -25.87 -11.94
CA HIS A 40 -17.40 -26.99 -12.75
C HIS A 40 -16.99 -26.88 -14.23
N ARG A 41 -17.03 -25.66 -14.79
CA ARG A 41 -16.60 -25.41 -16.18
C ARG A 41 -15.10 -25.59 -16.38
N LEU A 42 -14.27 -25.24 -15.40
CA LEU A 42 -12.81 -25.38 -15.49
C LEU A 42 -12.38 -26.85 -15.38
N ILE A 43 -13.03 -27.61 -14.51
CA ILE A 43 -12.84 -29.07 -14.40
C ILE A 43 -13.28 -29.76 -15.69
N LYS A 44 -14.51 -29.48 -16.17
CA LYS A 44 -15.03 -30.05 -17.42
C LYS A 44 -14.14 -29.77 -18.64
N ARG A 45 -13.39 -28.66 -18.63
CA ARG A 45 -12.47 -28.28 -19.71
C ARG A 45 -11.03 -28.79 -19.51
N GLY A 46 -10.78 -29.50 -18.42
CA GLY A 46 -9.49 -30.12 -18.09
C GLY A 46 -8.43 -29.13 -17.64
N TYR A 47 -8.79 -27.94 -17.17
CA TYR A 47 -7.81 -26.96 -16.65
C TYR A 47 -7.55 -27.11 -15.15
N LEU A 48 -8.53 -27.66 -14.42
CA LEU A 48 -8.42 -28.01 -13.01
C LEU A 48 -8.74 -29.49 -12.85
N THR A 49 -8.15 -30.12 -11.86
CA THR A 49 -8.49 -31.46 -11.37
C THR A 49 -8.72 -31.40 -9.86
N ILE A 50 -9.38 -32.41 -9.32
CA ILE A 50 -9.54 -32.59 -7.88
C ILE A 50 -8.67 -33.79 -7.51
N ASP A 51 -7.77 -33.63 -6.56
CA ASP A 51 -6.95 -34.74 -6.08
C ASP A 51 -7.72 -35.64 -5.08
N GLN A 52 -7.06 -36.70 -4.62
CA GLN A 52 -7.65 -37.67 -3.68
C GLN A 52 -8.07 -37.04 -2.34
N HIS A 53 -7.55 -35.86 -1.98
CA HIS A 53 -7.85 -35.12 -0.76
C HIS A 53 -8.90 -34.02 -0.98
N GLN A 54 -9.64 -34.05 -2.10
CA GLN A 54 -10.60 -33.01 -2.48
C GLN A 54 -9.98 -31.63 -2.71
N ILE A 55 -8.66 -31.56 -2.93
CA ILE A 55 -7.96 -30.30 -3.19
C ILE A 55 -7.97 -30.02 -4.69
N LEU A 56 -8.31 -28.78 -5.05
CA LEU A 56 -8.23 -28.30 -6.43
C LEU A 56 -6.76 -28.14 -6.84
N ARG A 57 -6.37 -28.81 -7.93
CA ARG A 57 -5.05 -28.68 -8.55
C ARG A 57 -5.15 -28.20 -9.99
N VAL A 58 -4.13 -27.47 -10.43
CA VAL A 58 -3.98 -27.06 -11.82
C VAL A 58 -3.41 -28.20 -12.63
N THR A 59 -4.02 -28.53 -13.76
CA THR A 59 -3.47 -29.51 -14.68
C THR A 59 -2.33 -28.89 -15.51
N ALA A 60 -1.53 -29.71 -16.22
CA ALA A 60 -0.53 -29.20 -17.17
C ALA A 60 -1.16 -28.25 -18.22
N LYS A 61 -2.39 -28.56 -18.67
CA LYS A 61 -3.16 -27.70 -19.57
C LYS A 61 -3.52 -26.36 -18.92
N GLY A 62 -3.89 -26.37 -17.65
CA GLY A 62 -4.14 -25.15 -16.88
C GLY A 62 -2.86 -24.33 -16.71
N GLN A 63 -1.74 -24.97 -16.36
CA GLN A 63 -0.45 -24.30 -16.23
C GLN A 63 0.02 -23.65 -17.54
N ALA A 64 -0.13 -24.33 -18.68
CA ALA A 64 0.18 -23.75 -19.99
C ALA A 64 -0.62 -22.47 -20.28
N VAL A 65 -1.89 -22.44 -19.89
CA VAL A 65 -2.73 -21.24 -20.01
C VAL A 65 -2.27 -20.13 -19.05
N LEU A 66 -1.89 -20.44 -17.81
CA LEU A 66 -1.35 -19.44 -16.87
C LEU A 66 -0.02 -18.86 -17.36
N ALA A 67 0.87 -19.72 -17.86
CA ALA A 67 2.16 -19.32 -18.43
C ALA A 67 2.02 -18.41 -19.65
N SER A 68 0.90 -18.50 -20.38
CA SER A 68 0.61 -17.64 -21.53
C SER A 68 0.06 -16.25 -21.17
N VAL A 69 -0.16 -15.94 -19.89
CA VAL A 69 -0.63 -14.62 -19.40
C VAL A 69 0.15 -14.12 -18.17
N PRO A 70 1.48 -14.03 -18.24
CA PRO A 70 2.31 -13.65 -17.09
C PRO A 70 1.88 -12.30 -16.50
N ASP A 71 1.56 -11.33 -17.35
CA ASP A 71 1.17 -9.97 -16.95
C ASP A 71 -0.13 -9.91 -16.14
N ILE A 72 -1.12 -10.72 -16.52
CA ILE A 72 -2.39 -10.81 -15.78
C ILE A 72 -2.17 -11.50 -14.44
N THR A 73 -1.30 -12.51 -14.40
CA THR A 73 -0.91 -13.22 -13.17
C THR A 73 -0.17 -12.29 -12.22
N TRP A 74 0.72 -11.46 -12.76
CA TRP A 74 1.47 -10.47 -12.01
C TRP A 74 0.54 -9.39 -11.43
N ALA A 75 -0.31 -8.78 -12.25
CA ALA A 75 -1.24 -7.73 -11.81
C ALA A 75 -2.22 -8.21 -10.72
N HIS A 76 -2.60 -9.49 -10.78
CA HIS A 76 -3.47 -10.13 -9.79
C HIS A 76 -2.91 -10.08 -8.36
N ARG A 77 -1.58 -10.15 -8.20
CA ARG A 77 -0.90 -10.08 -6.90
C ARG A 77 -1.15 -8.75 -6.18
N TYR A 78 -1.47 -7.70 -6.93
CA TYR A 78 -1.75 -6.35 -6.42
C TYR A 78 -3.24 -6.00 -6.46
N TYR A 79 -4.13 -6.99 -6.45
CA TYR A 79 -5.56 -6.72 -6.44
C TYR A 79 -5.96 -5.79 -5.29
N PHE A 80 -6.76 -4.78 -5.62
CA PHE A 80 -7.42 -3.91 -4.66
C PHE A 80 -8.86 -3.67 -5.14
N PRO A 81 -9.89 -3.94 -4.31
CA PRO A 81 -11.30 -3.82 -4.74
C PRO A 81 -11.62 -2.47 -5.35
N GLY A 82 -12.22 -2.49 -6.54
CA GLY A 82 -12.64 -1.27 -7.24
C GLY A 82 -11.51 -0.41 -7.79
N ILE A 83 -10.23 -0.78 -7.62
CA ILE A 83 -9.08 -0.01 -8.12
C ILE A 83 -8.23 -0.88 -9.04
N ILE A 84 -7.60 -1.93 -8.50
CA ILE A 84 -6.89 -2.95 -9.29
C ILE A 84 -7.75 -4.21 -9.30
N ASP A 85 -8.68 -4.27 -10.25
CA ASP A 85 -9.42 -5.48 -10.59
C ASP A 85 -9.11 -5.92 -12.03
N LEU A 86 -9.36 -7.20 -12.34
CA LEU A 86 -9.03 -7.77 -13.65
C LEU A 86 -9.80 -7.14 -14.81
N MET A 87 -10.98 -6.57 -14.57
CA MET A 87 -11.72 -5.86 -15.61
C MET A 87 -11.12 -4.49 -15.89
N ARG A 88 -10.82 -3.71 -14.85
CA ARG A 88 -10.14 -2.41 -14.95
C ARG A 88 -8.76 -2.57 -15.57
N PHE A 89 -7.95 -3.53 -15.07
CA PHE A 89 -6.65 -3.86 -15.65
C PHE A 89 -6.76 -4.20 -17.13
N ARG A 90 -7.67 -5.09 -17.53
CA ARG A 90 -7.84 -5.44 -18.94
C ARG A 90 -8.22 -4.25 -19.82
N ARG A 91 -8.99 -3.29 -19.30
CA ARG A 91 -9.40 -2.10 -20.06
C ARG A 91 -8.26 -1.11 -20.25
N ALA A 92 -7.36 -1.01 -19.27
CA ALA A 92 -6.22 -0.09 -19.29
C ALA A 92 -4.94 -0.71 -19.89
N TYR A 93 -4.83 -2.04 -19.91
CA TYR A 93 -3.61 -2.76 -20.23
C TYR A 93 -3.14 -2.56 -21.67
N GLN A 94 -1.87 -2.21 -21.79
CA GLN A 94 -1.11 -2.24 -23.04
C GLN A 94 -0.10 -3.41 -23.01
N PRO A 95 0.06 -4.18 -24.10
CA PRO A 95 1.00 -5.28 -24.16
C PRO A 95 2.42 -4.89 -23.73
N GLY A 96 3.02 -5.64 -22.81
CA GLY A 96 4.38 -5.42 -22.31
C GLY A 96 4.53 -4.31 -21.27
N GLN A 97 3.43 -3.69 -20.83
CA GLN A 97 3.43 -2.60 -19.83
C GLN A 97 2.56 -2.91 -18.59
N PRO A 98 2.75 -4.06 -17.93
CA PRO A 98 1.94 -4.42 -16.77
C PRO A 98 2.16 -3.46 -15.59
N TYR A 99 3.40 -3.02 -15.36
CA TYR A 99 3.77 -2.10 -14.29
C TYR A 99 3.06 -0.76 -14.46
N GLU A 100 3.21 -0.12 -15.61
CA GLU A 100 2.61 1.18 -15.94
C GLU A 100 1.10 1.12 -15.82
N THR A 101 0.48 0.02 -16.27
CA THR A 101 -0.96 -0.20 -16.13
C THR A 101 -1.39 -0.22 -14.66
N VAL A 102 -0.68 -0.96 -13.80
CA VAL A 102 -0.98 -1.01 -12.35
C VAL A 102 -0.77 0.37 -11.72
N MET A 103 0.31 1.07 -12.06
CA MET A 103 0.60 2.39 -11.54
C MET A 103 -0.44 3.43 -11.97
N GLN A 104 -0.93 3.34 -13.20
CA GLN A 104 -2.03 4.17 -13.68
C GLN A 104 -3.32 3.90 -12.91
N LEU A 105 -3.66 2.64 -12.64
CA LEU A 105 -4.84 2.29 -11.83
C LEU A 105 -4.70 2.81 -10.39
N LEU A 106 -3.51 2.70 -9.79
CA LEU A 106 -3.24 3.24 -8.46
C LEU A 106 -3.37 4.77 -8.44
N ALA A 107 -2.84 5.46 -9.45
CA ALA A 107 -2.94 6.91 -9.56
C ALA A 107 -4.40 7.37 -9.64
N HIS A 108 -5.23 6.70 -10.44
CA HIS A 108 -6.67 6.97 -10.50
C HIS A 108 -7.35 6.68 -9.16
N GLY A 109 -7.06 5.54 -8.52
CA GLY A 109 -7.63 5.20 -7.22
C GLY A 109 -7.26 6.21 -6.12
N LEU A 110 -6.03 6.71 -6.13
CA LEU A 110 -5.57 7.75 -5.21
C LEU A 110 -6.30 9.08 -5.45
N ALA A 111 -6.51 9.47 -6.72
CA ALA A 111 -7.26 10.68 -7.05
C ALA A 111 -8.74 10.57 -6.64
N GLU A 112 -9.37 9.41 -6.84
CA GLU A 112 -10.76 9.15 -6.45
C GLU A 112 -10.95 9.14 -4.92
N ASN A 113 -9.91 8.81 -4.15
CA ASN A 113 -9.97 8.63 -2.69
C ASN A 113 -9.12 9.66 -1.92
N GLN A 114 -8.82 10.81 -2.53
CA GLN A 114 -7.94 11.83 -1.93
C GLN A 114 -8.40 12.32 -0.55
N SER A 115 -9.72 12.28 -0.27
CA SER A 115 -10.29 12.69 1.01
C SER A 115 -10.36 11.56 2.06
N ASP A 116 -10.15 10.31 1.66
CA ASP A 116 -10.10 9.16 2.57
C ASP A 116 -8.63 8.78 2.79
N LEU A 117 -8.06 9.31 3.88
CA LEU A 117 -6.67 9.06 4.24
C LEU A 117 -6.39 7.58 4.49
N THR A 118 -7.38 6.83 5.00
CA THR A 118 -7.23 5.40 5.29
C THR A 118 -7.05 4.62 4.00
N ILE A 119 -7.95 4.82 3.02
CA ILE A 119 -7.84 4.18 1.71
C ILE A 119 -6.57 4.66 1.00
N SER A 120 -6.29 5.95 1.00
CA SER A 120 -5.09 6.50 0.38
C SER A 120 -3.81 5.89 0.92
N MET A 121 -3.67 5.72 2.25
CA MET A 121 -2.51 5.04 2.83
C MET A 121 -2.39 3.58 2.41
N LEU A 122 -3.50 2.85 2.30
CA LEU A 122 -3.47 1.47 1.80
C LEU A 122 -3.00 1.41 0.34
N LEU A 123 -3.44 2.35 -0.49
CA LEU A 123 -3.02 2.45 -1.89
C LEU A 123 -1.54 2.85 -2.02
N TYR A 124 -1.04 3.77 -1.19
CA TYR A 124 0.38 4.10 -1.17
C TYR A 124 1.24 2.93 -0.69
N ARG A 125 0.79 2.12 0.28
CA ARG A 125 1.51 0.89 0.68
C ARG A 125 1.52 -0.14 -0.45
N LEU A 126 0.43 -0.26 -1.20
CA LEU A 126 0.36 -1.12 -2.37
C LEU A 126 1.29 -0.62 -3.48
N GLN A 127 1.31 0.69 -3.74
CA GLN A 127 2.23 1.34 -4.68
C GLN A 127 3.70 1.11 -4.30
N LEU A 128 4.03 1.27 -3.00
CA LEU A 128 5.37 1.02 -2.48
C LEU A 128 5.79 -0.43 -2.73
N ARG A 129 4.89 -1.38 -2.43
CA ARG A 129 5.14 -2.81 -2.69
C ARG A 129 5.40 -3.09 -4.17
N VAL A 130 4.57 -2.54 -5.07
CA VAL A 130 4.76 -2.69 -6.52
C VAL A 130 6.12 -2.14 -6.94
N ASN A 131 6.48 -0.93 -6.49
CA ASN A 131 7.76 -0.31 -6.83
C ASN A 131 8.96 -1.12 -6.33
N LEU A 132 8.92 -1.64 -5.09
CA LEU A 132 9.99 -2.47 -4.53
C LEU A 132 10.14 -3.81 -5.26
N GLU A 133 9.03 -4.52 -5.50
CA GLU A 133 9.06 -5.83 -6.18
C GLU A 133 9.49 -5.72 -7.66
N THR A 134 9.47 -4.52 -8.24
CA THR A 134 9.89 -4.25 -9.62
C THR A 134 11.15 -3.39 -9.72
N ALA A 135 11.88 -3.20 -8.61
CA ALA A 135 13.13 -2.43 -8.55
C ALA A 135 13.04 -0.95 -8.98
N HIS A 136 11.85 -0.34 -8.93
CA HIS A 136 11.65 1.09 -9.16
C HIS A 136 11.96 1.89 -7.89
N PHE A 137 13.20 1.80 -7.40
CA PHE A 137 13.55 2.29 -6.05
C PHE A 137 13.41 3.81 -5.86
N ALA A 138 13.64 4.62 -6.90
CA ALA A 138 13.43 6.07 -6.80
C ALA A 138 11.94 6.43 -6.61
N ALA A 139 11.05 5.72 -7.32
CA ALA A 139 9.61 5.84 -7.12
C ALA A 139 9.20 5.31 -5.75
N ALA A 140 9.78 4.19 -5.30
CA ALA A 140 9.58 3.65 -3.95
C ALA A 140 9.97 4.65 -2.87
N ALA A 141 11.12 5.33 -2.99
CA ALA A 141 11.57 6.36 -2.05
C ALA A 141 10.56 7.51 -1.95
N THR A 142 10.06 7.99 -3.08
CA THR A 142 9.05 9.06 -3.12
C THR A 142 7.73 8.61 -2.48
N THR A 143 7.26 7.39 -2.76
CA THR A 143 6.07 6.83 -2.11
C THR A 143 6.27 6.68 -0.60
N LEU A 144 7.47 6.28 -0.17
CA LEU A 144 7.81 6.09 1.24
C LEU A 144 7.87 7.43 1.99
N MET A 145 8.48 8.47 1.43
CA MET A 145 8.45 9.84 1.98
C MET A 145 7.01 10.32 2.20
N ARG A 146 6.12 10.03 1.25
CA ARG A 146 4.70 10.35 1.36
C ARG A 146 4.00 9.56 2.46
N LEU A 147 4.30 8.27 2.59
CA LEU A 147 3.78 7.44 3.68
C LEU A 147 4.27 7.94 5.05
N PHE A 148 5.53 8.33 5.19
CA PHE A 148 6.05 8.89 6.44
C PHE A 148 5.38 10.21 6.79
N TYR A 149 5.18 11.08 5.81
CA TYR A 149 4.46 12.32 6.01
C TYR A 149 3.07 12.07 6.58
N PHE A 150 2.26 11.19 5.98
CA PHE A 150 0.93 10.86 6.51
C PHE A 150 0.98 10.13 7.86
N ALA A 151 1.89 9.17 8.04
CA ALA A 151 2.06 8.44 9.30
C ALA A 151 2.44 9.37 10.46
N LEU A 152 3.12 10.47 10.16
CA LEU A 152 3.50 11.50 11.13
C LEU A 152 2.48 12.67 11.18
N GLY A 153 1.25 12.46 10.71
CA GLY A 153 0.16 13.42 10.81
C GLY A 153 0.28 14.60 9.85
N GLY A 154 1.00 14.44 8.75
CA GLY A 154 0.92 15.35 7.62
C GLY A 154 -0.48 15.31 7.01
N ASP A 155 -1.07 16.48 6.75
CA ASP A 155 -2.36 16.64 6.05
C ASP A 155 -3.54 15.91 6.73
N THR A 156 -3.49 15.79 8.06
CA THR A 156 -4.61 15.31 8.87
C THR A 156 -5.24 16.47 9.65
N ASP A 157 -6.57 16.48 9.71
CA ASP A 157 -7.33 17.36 10.61
C ASP A 157 -7.59 16.70 11.97
N GLU A 158 -7.19 15.43 12.15
CA GLU A 158 -7.40 14.72 13.40
C GLU A 158 -6.53 15.28 14.51
N LEU A 159 -7.15 15.53 15.66
CA LEU A 159 -6.42 15.94 16.84
C LEU A 159 -5.67 14.73 17.42
N ALA A 160 -4.38 14.92 17.68
CA ALA A 160 -3.57 13.97 18.41
C ALA A 160 -4.19 13.63 19.77
N THR A 161 -4.41 12.34 20.03
CA THR A 161 -4.94 11.85 21.33
C THR A 161 -3.84 11.60 22.36
N SER A 162 -2.63 11.28 21.91
CA SER A 162 -1.44 11.10 22.76
C SER A 162 -0.15 11.47 22.02
N PHE A 163 0.76 12.11 22.75
CA PHE A 163 2.12 12.45 22.30
C PHE A 163 3.20 11.70 23.07
N THR A 164 2.88 10.60 23.74
CA THR A 164 3.96 9.72 24.23
C THR A 164 4.39 8.81 23.09
N TYR A 165 5.70 8.63 22.89
CA TYR A 165 6.20 7.77 21.79
C TYR A 165 5.54 6.38 21.77
N ARG A 166 5.32 5.80 22.97
CA ARG A 166 4.68 4.49 23.12
C ARG A 166 3.21 4.46 22.66
N HIS A 167 2.44 5.50 22.95
CA HIS A 167 0.99 5.52 22.75
C HIS A 167 0.52 6.45 21.63
N SER A 168 1.42 7.18 20.98
CA SER A 168 1.04 8.05 19.88
C SER A 168 0.55 7.25 18.68
N GLN A 169 -0.49 7.77 18.03
CA GLN A 169 -0.98 7.29 16.74
C GLN A 169 -0.04 7.67 15.60
N TYR A 170 0.75 8.74 15.76
CA TYR A 170 1.67 9.22 14.75
C TYR A 170 3.05 8.62 14.96
N LYS A 171 3.33 7.47 14.35
CA LYS A 171 4.62 6.80 14.47
C LYS A 171 4.91 5.93 13.25
N LEU A 172 6.19 5.68 13.02
CA LEU A 172 6.59 4.74 11.98
C LEU A 172 6.38 3.31 12.48
N THR A 173 5.97 2.44 11.58
CA THR A 173 5.81 1.02 11.86
C THR A 173 7.10 0.25 11.57
N ARG A 174 7.17 -1.01 11.99
CA ARG A 174 8.27 -1.90 11.59
C ARG A 174 8.35 -2.05 10.07
N PHE A 175 7.21 -2.11 9.39
CA PHE A 175 7.12 -2.20 7.93
C PHE A 175 7.76 -0.97 7.26
N ASP A 176 7.51 0.22 7.79
CA ASP A 176 8.06 1.49 7.29
C ASP A 176 9.59 1.51 7.35
N ARG A 177 10.17 1.07 8.48
CA ARG A 177 11.62 0.97 8.68
C ARG A 177 12.27 -0.06 7.75
N GLN A 178 11.66 -1.24 7.62
CA GLN A 178 12.15 -2.30 6.72
C GLN A 178 12.08 -1.86 5.25
N SER A 179 11.01 -1.15 4.87
CA SER A 179 10.87 -0.61 3.52
C SER A 179 11.93 0.46 3.23
N LEU A 180 12.24 1.31 4.21
CA LEU A 180 13.31 2.31 4.08
C LEU A 180 14.65 1.64 3.86
N GLN A 181 14.99 0.64 4.67
CA GLN A 181 16.25 -0.10 4.51
C GLN A 181 16.36 -0.71 3.10
N HIS A 182 15.29 -1.32 2.59
CA HIS A 182 15.28 -1.89 1.23
C HIS A 182 15.43 -0.79 0.15
N VAL A 183 14.81 0.37 0.32
CA VAL A 183 14.99 1.51 -0.59
C VAL A 183 16.44 2.01 -0.58
N LEU A 184 17.05 2.13 0.61
CA LEU A 184 18.44 2.58 0.77
C LEU A 184 19.40 1.63 0.07
N GLU A 185 19.24 0.32 0.31
CA GLU A 185 20.03 -0.72 -0.35
C GLU A 185 19.86 -0.72 -1.87
N GLY A 186 18.62 -0.57 -2.36
CA GLY A 186 18.32 -0.57 -3.79
C GLY A 186 18.83 0.67 -4.54
N LEU A 187 19.02 1.80 -3.85
CA LEU A 187 19.56 3.04 -4.42
C LEU A 187 21.05 3.24 -4.15
N ASP A 188 21.69 2.36 -3.39
CA ASP A 188 23.03 2.57 -2.82
C ASP A 188 23.12 3.89 -2.04
N TRP A 189 22.05 4.21 -1.31
CA TRP A 189 21.94 5.43 -0.50
C TRP A 189 22.34 5.16 0.95
N ARG A 190 23.02 6.14 1.54
CA ARG A 190 23.14 6.26 2.99
C ARG A 190 21.88 6.88 3.56
N LEU A 191 21.72 6.73 4.87
CA LEU A 191 20.61 7.36 5.59
C LEU A 191 20.57 8.89 5.39
N SER A 192 21.74 9.54 5.32
CA SER A 192 21.85 10.97 5.03
C SER A 192 21.28 11.35 3.66
N ASP A 193 21.45 10.50 2.64
CA ASP A 193 20.96 10.80 1.30
C ASP A 193 19.43 10.83 1.27
N PHE A 194 18.81 9.87 1.98
CA PHE A 194 17.37 9.89 2.19
C PHE A 194 16.93 11.11 3.02
N GLU A 195 17.67 11.48 4.07
CA GLU A 195 17.37 12.67 4.87
C GLU A 195 17.32 13.94 4.01
N TRP A 196 18.33 14.15 3.15
CA TRP A 196 18.37 15.26 2.20
C TRP A 196 17.19 15.23 1.22
N ALA A 197 16.92 14.07 0.62
CA ALA A 197 15.82 13.92 -0.33
C ALA A 197 14.44 14.14 0.34
N PHE A 198 14.26 13.65 1.57
CA PHE A 198 13.03 13.84 2.33
C PHE A 198 12.86 15.30 2.77
N SER A 199 13.94 15.97 3.17
CA SER A 199 13.95 17.40 3.48
C SER A 199 13.46 18.22 2.28
N ALA A 200 14.05 17.98 1.11
CA ALA A 200 13.66 18.62 -0.14
C ALA A 200 12.20 18.32 -0.49
N TRP A 201 11.74 17.08 -0.31
CA TRP A 201 10.35 16.73 -0.59
C TRP A 201 9.33 17.43 0.34
N LEU A 202 9.72 17.67 1.59
CA LEU A 202 8.91 18.34 2.61
C LEU A 202 8.80 19.85 2.39
N THR A 203 9.72 20.51 1.67
CA THR A 203 9.66 21.97 1.46
C THR A 203 8.35 22.42 0.83
N ASP A 204 7.81 21.57 -0.04
CA ASP A 204 6.62 21.84 -0.86
C ASP A 204 5.31 21.38 -0.20
N LYS A 205 5.35 20.95 1.07
CA LYS A 205 4.16 20.42 1.77
C LYS A 205 3.58 21.44 2.74
N ALA A 206 2.29 21.73 2.62
CA ALA A 206 1.61 22.60 3.57
C ALA A 206 1.63 21.94 4.96
N ASN A 207 2.17 22.64 5.97
CA ASN A 207 2.32 22.12 7.34
C ASN A 207 1.27 22.69 8.30
N PHE A 208 0.10 23.12 7.79
CA PHE A 208 -0.93 23.69 8.64
C PHE A 208 -1.45 22.62 9.61
N ARG A 209 -1.31 22.88 10.91
CA ARG A 209 -1.80 22.04 12.03
C ARG A 209 -1.16 20.66 12.20
N ALA A 210 -0.06 20.36 11.51
CA ALA A 210 0.64 19.09 11.71
C ALA A 210 1.16 18.95 13.16
N PRO A 211 1.09 17.74 13.77
CA PRO A 211 1.60 17.49 15.11
C PRO A 211 3.11 17.68 15.19
N PHE A 212 3.81 17.37 14.11
CA PHE A 212 5.27 17.53 13.99
C PHE A 212 5.65 18.61 12.98
N THR A 213 6.74 19.31 13.27
CA THR A 213 7.40 20.17 12.27
C THR A 213 8.09 19.31 11.21
N ARG A 214 8.41 19.86 10.03
CA ARG A 214 9.16 19.14 8.99
C ARG A 214 10.48 18.58 9.52
N PHE A 215 11.17 19.37 10.33
CA PHE A 215 12.44 18.97 10.95
C PHE A 215 12.26 17.84 11.98
N GLU A 216 11.20 17.91 12.79
CA GLU A 216 10.84 16.82 13.71
C GLU A 216 10.49 15.54 12.93
N MET A 217 9.73 15.64 11.82
CA MET A 217 9.43 14.48 10.96
C MET A 217 10.70 13.82 10.43
N MET A 218 11.66 14.60 9.94
CA MET A 218 12.97 14.07 9.51
C MET A 218 13.68 13.36 10.66
N ARG A 219 13.81 14.00 11.82
CA ARG A 219 14.48 13.43 13.01
C ARG A 219 13.81 12.14 13.49
N ILE A 220 12.47 12.06 13.45
CA ILE A 220 11.75 10.83 13.81
C ILE A 220 12.19 9.68 12.92
N VAL A 221 12.25 9.88 11.59
CA VAL A 221 12.71 8.84 10.65
C VAL A 221 14.14 8.41 10.97
N MET A 222 15.04 9.35 11.24
CA MET A 222 16.45 9.04 11.56
C MET A 222 16.57 8.24 12.86
N TYR A 223 15.87 8.68 13.92
CA TYR A 223 15.93 8.01 15.21
C TYR A 223 15.27 6.63 15.19
N GLU A 224 14.21 6.45 14.41
CA GLU A 224 13.56 5.15 14.20
C GLU A 224 14.49 4.12 13.57
N LEU A 225 15.36 4.52 12.63
CA LEU A 225 16.36 3.62 12.05
C LEU A 225 17.56 3.36 12.95
N SER A 226 18.00 4.36 13.71
CA SER A 226 19.10 4.20 14.68
C SER A 226 18.67 3.53 16.00
N GLU A 227 17.39 3.15 16.11
CA GLU A 227 16.77 2.61 17.32
C GLU A 227 16.93 3.50 18.57
N ASN A 228 17.01 4.83 18.38
CA ASN A 228 17.25 5.79 19.47
C ASN A 228 15.95 6.16 20.20
N GLN A 229 15.48 5.24 21.03
CA GLN A 229 14.23 5.40 21.78
C GLN A 229 14.23 6.57 22.76
N ALA A 230 15.39 6.92 23.34
CA ALA A 230 15.52 8.05 24.25
C ALA A 230 15.26 9.38 23.51
N ALA A 231 15.88 9.57 22.34
CA ALA A 231 15.68 10.75 21.52
C ALA A 231 14.25 10.85 20.97
N LEU A 232 13.64 9.72 20.56
CA LEU A 232 12.23 9.68 20.16
C LEU A 232 11.31 10.09 21.31
N THR A 233 11.52 9.56 22.51
CA THR A 233 10.69 9.89 23.68
C THR A 233 10.75 11.38 24.01
N ALA A 234 11.95 11.98 23.98
CA ALA A 234 12.14 13.41 24.22
C ALA A 234 11.47 14.27 23.14
N LEU A 235 11.67 13.94 21.86
CA LEU A 235 11.09 14.67 20.72
C LEU A 235 9.56 14.66 20.77
N TYR A 236 8.97 13.50 21.04
CA TYR A 236 7.51 13.36 21.15
C TYR A 236 6.93 14.18 22.31
N ALA A 237 7.61 14.22 23.45
CA ALA A 237 7.20 15.04 24.58
C ALA A 237 7.25 16.54 24.26
N GLU A 238 8.32 17.01 23.61
CA GLU A 238 8.47 18.40 23.17
C GLU A 238 7.40 18.79 22.14
N ALA A 239 7.20 17.96 21.11
CA ALA A 239 6.18 18.17 20.09
C ALA A 239 4.78 18.23 20.70
N GLY A 240 4.48 17.36 21.67
CA GLY A 240 3.20 17.37 22.38
C GLY A 240 2.96 18.65 23.17
N GLN A 241 3.97 19.16 23.89
CA GLN A 241 3.87 20.44 24.60
C GLN A 241 3.57 21.59 23.63
N ARG A 242 4.30 21.65 22.50
CA ARG A 242 4.09 22.65 21.45
C ARG A 242 2.69 22.55 20.86
N TYR A 243 2.23 21.35 20.50
CA TYR A 243 0.93 21.14 19.89
C TYR A 243 -0.22 21.53 20.83
N HIS A 244 -0.17 21.12 22.11
CA HIS A 244 -1.19 21.52 23.08
C HIS A 244 -1.21 23.04 23.33
N ALA A 245 -0.05 23.70 23.34
CA ALA A 245 0.01 25.16 23.45
C ALA A 245 -0.66 25.84 22.24
N GLN A 246 -0.42 25.34 21.03
CA GLN A 246 -1.06 25.85 19.79
C GLN A 246 -2.58 25.67 19.83
N LEU A 247 -3.09 24.51 20.27
CA LEU A 247 -4.52 24.27 20.41
C LEU A 247 -5.18 25.22 21.42
N ARG A 248 -4.53 25.47 22.57
CA ARG A 248 -5.02 26.43 23.58
C ARG A 248 -5.09 27.84 23.02
N GLN A 249 -4.06 28.30 22.32
CA GLN A 249 -4.05 29.61 21.68
C GLN A 249 -5.18 29.76 20.67
N GLN A 250 -5.40 28.75 19.82
CA GLN A 250 -6.51 28.76 18.85
C GLN A 250 -7.89 28.82 19.52
N ALA A 251 -8.07 28.10 20.63
CA ALA A 251 -9.31 28.16 21.41
C ALA A 251 -9.55 29.57 21.96
N LEU A 252 -8.51 30.22 22.51
CA LEU A 252 -8.59 31.58 23.04
C LEU A 252 -8.93 32.61 21.94
N THR A 253 -8.29 32.54 20.77
CA THR A 253 -8.56 33.47 19.66
C THR A 253 -9.99 33.34 19.13
N LYS A 254 -10.54 32.11 19.07
CA LYS A 254 -11.95 31.89 18.71
C LYS A 254 -12.93 32.42 19.76
N SER A 255 -12.53 32.47 21.03
CA SER A 255 -13.37 32.94 22.15
C SER A 255 -13.50 34.46 22.21
N ILE A 256 -12.54 35.19 21.64
CA ILE A 256 -12.48 36.66 21.65
C ILE A 256 -13.23 37.26 20.44
N THR A 257 -13.59 36.43 19.46
CA THR A 257 -14.37 36.84 18.29
C THR A 257 -15.86 36.62 18.56
N ILE A 258 -16.45 37.43 19.45
CA ILE A 258 -17.90 37.57 19.66
C ILE A 258 -18.23 39.07 19.66
#